data_AF-A0A3E0U0W5-F1
#
_entry.id   AF-A0A3E0U0W5-F1
#
_cell.length_a   1.000
_cell.length_b   1.000
_cell.length_c   1.000
_cell.angle_alpha   90.00
_cell.angle_beta   90.00
_cell.angle_gamma   90.00
#
_symmetry.space_group_name_H-M   'P 1'
#
loop_
_entity.id
_entity.type
_entity.pdbx_description
1 polymer ?
#
loop_
_entity_poly.entity_id
_entity_poly.type
_entity_poly.pdbx_seq_one_letter_code
_entity_poly.pdbx_strand_id
1 'polypeptide(L)'
;MVQQQVVAVALLIEEQVVDKALQPAIVSGQRRLKGQLIPQSLAQQSQLPQALEFRYLRVMRIAVHPSAQGLGFGSALINEIKGYAQQAGIDFVATSFAASSNVVNFWQKNGFTPVKLGFNRDASSGEHSLVMLNDASLQAAQQKFVQQVSAEFYEALSCWLADEFSQLDYSLVMKLLAIAPKSSLPPITARDREKLLAFKNNANLYRLARPSLARWLQVYIAKISVAQINIDHGNVDQNSVGQNNLAQENLAQENKAKLLAALKPLVAKCLMLHQDADVCQRFGFTGKKALYQHFQQLIKLS
;
A
#
# COMPACT_ATOMS: atom_id res chain seq x y z
N MET A 1 -26.35 -34.39 -10.35
CA MET A 1 -26.44 -33.03 -10.91
C MET A 1 -25.52 -32.15 -10.09
N VAL A 2 -24.53 -31.50 -10.69
CA VAL A 2 -23.70 -30.51 -9.97
C VAL A 2 -24.54 -29.24 -9.85
N GLN A 3 -24.94 -28.85 -8.63
CA GLN A 3 -25.60 -27.56 -8.41
C GLN A 3 -24.59 -26.44 -8.68
N GLN A 4 -24.86 -25.64 -9.71
CA GLN A 4 -24.08 -24.43 -9.98
C GLN A 4 -24.46 -23.36 -8.94
N GLN A 5 -23.56 -23.10 -8.00
CA GLN A 5 -23.72 -22.04 -7.01
C GLN A 5 -22.79 -20.86 -7.35
N VAL A 6 -23.31 -19.64 -7.24
CA VAL A 6 -22.53 -18.42 -7.39
C VAL A 6 -21.65 -18.25 -6.15
N VAL A 7 -20.33 -18.33 -6.32
CA VAL A 7 -19.35 -18.25 -5.21
C VAL A 7 -18.65 -16.89 -5.10
N ALA A 8 -18.68 -16.08 -6.15
CA ALA A 8 -18.11 -14.73 -6.17
C ALA A 8 -18.89 -13.82 -7.13
N VAL A 9 -19.01 -12.53 -6.78
CA VAL A 9 -19.67 -11.50 -7.60
C VAL A 9 -18.87 -10.20 -7.57
N ALA A 10 -18.96 -9.42 -8.65
CA ALA A 10 -18.44 -8.06 -8.68
C ALA A 10 -19.44 -7.10 -9.34
N LEU A 11 -19.43 -5.85 -8.87
CA LEU A 11 -20.14 -4.73 -9.48
C LEU A 11 -19.10 -3.78 -10.06
N LEU A 12 -19.18 -3.55 -11.37
CA LEU A 12 -18.23 -2.75 -12.14
C LEU A 12 -18.90 -1.47 -12.64
N ILE A 13 -18.13 -0.38 -12.73
CA ILE A 13 -18.57 0.90 -13.29
C ILE A 13 -17.50 1.38 -14.27
N GLU A 14 -17.90 1.63 -15.51
CA GLU A 14 -17.05 2.31 -16.48
C GLU A 14 -17.04 3.82 -16.19
N GLU A 15 -15.84 4.40 -16.15
CA GLU A 15 -15.62 5.82 -15.92
C GLU A 15 -14.75 6.39 -17.04
N GLN A 16 -15.26 7.42 -17.71
CA GLN A 16 -14.58 8.16 -18.76
C GLN A 16 -15.14 9.59 -18.80
N VAL A 17 -14.24 10.57 -18.87
CA VAL A 17 -14.63 11.97 -19.07
C VAL A 17 -14.53 12.31 -20.55
N VAL A 18 -15.69 12.36 -21.22
CA VAL A 18 -15.77 12.57 -22.68
C VAL A 18 -15.66 14.05 -23.05
N ASP A 19 -16.30 14.93 -22.26
CA ASP A 19 -16.33 16.37 -22.55
C ASP A 19 -15.03 17.05 -22.09
N LYS A 20 -14.14 17.30 -23.06
CA LYS A 20 -12.86 17.97 -22.81
C LYS A 20 -13.01 19.40 -22.30
N ALA A 21 -14.11 20.09 -22.60
CA ALA A 21 -14.33 21.46 -22.13
C ALA A 21 -14.48 21.53 -20.61
N LEU A 22 -14.85 20.42 -19.95
CA LEU A 22 -15.01 20.34 -18.51
C LEU A 22 -13.69 20.09 -17.77
N GLN A 23 -12.63 19.66 -18.45
CA GLN A 23 -11.38 19.26 -17.80
C GLN A 23 -10.77 20.35 -16.92
N PRO A 24 -10.65 21.63 -17.35
CA PRO A 24 -10.08 22.68 -16.51
C PRO A 24 -10.87 22.87 -15.20
N ALA A 25 -12.20 22.84 -15.28
CA ALA A 25 -13.07 22.99 -14.11
C ALA A 25 -13.03 21.77 -13.18
N ILE A 26 -12.77 20.58 -13.72
CA ILE A 26 -12.58 19.37 -12.91
C ILE A 26 -11.23 19.43 -12.17
N VAL A 27 -10.15 19.78 -12.87
CA VAL A 27 -8.80 19.86 -12.30
C VAL A 27 -8.72 20.92 -11.20
N SER A 28 -9.40 22.06 -11.39
CA SER A 28 -9.49 23.13 -10.38
C SER A 28 -10.43 22.80 -9.20
N GLY A 29 -11.18 21.69 -9.27
CA GLY A 29 -12.15 21.31 -8.26
C GLY A 29 -13.48 22.09 -8.31
N GLN A 30 -13.67 22.96 -9.30
CA GLN A 30 -14.91 23.73 -9.50
C GLN A 30 -16.08 22.87 -10.01
N ARG A 31 -15.79 21.74 -10.64
CA ARG A 31 -16.78 20.81 -11.19
C ARG A 31 -16.51 19.39 -10.74
N ARG A 32 -17.56 18.72 -10.27
CA ARG A 32 -17.55 17.28 -9.94
C ARG A 32 -18.59 16.56 -10.77
N LEU A 33 -18.17 15.53 -11.49
CA LEU A 33 -19.04 14.71 -12.34
C LEU A 33 -19.54 13.49 -11.56
N LYS A 34 -20.83 13.18 -11.71
CA LYS A 34 -21.44 11.99 -11.11
C LYS A 34 -20.92 10.75 -11.85
N GLY A 35 -20.52 9.73 -11.10
CA GLY A 35 -20.05 8.46 -11.65
C GLY A 35 -18.61 8.47 -12.18
N GLN A 36 -17.88 9.59 -12.10
CA GLN A 36 -16.50 9.72 -12.60
C GLN A 36 -15.51 9.85 -11.43
N LEU A 37 -15.55 8.93 -10.46
CA LEU A 37 -14.82 9.06 -9.19
C LEU A 37 -13.31 9.05 -9.38
N ILE A 38 -12.78 8.05 -10.08
CA ILE A 38 -11.35 7.83 -10.26
C ILE A 38 -10.71 8.94 -11.10
N PRO A 39 -11.13 9.19 -12.36
CA PRO A 39 -10.45 10.14 -13.23
C PRO A 39 -10.40 11.54 -12.61
N GLN A 40 -11.54 12.03 -12.09
CA GLN A 40 -11.60 13.37 -11.51
C GLN A 40 -10.77 13.49 -10.23
N SER A 41 -10.72 12.43 -9.40
CA SER A 41 -10.00 12.49 -8.13
C SER A 41 -8.50 12.38 -8.29
N LEU A 42 -8.02 11.65 -9.31
CA LEU A 42 -6.61 11.62 -9.68
C LEU A 42 -6.19 12.93 -10.35
N ALA A 43 -7.02 13.45 -11.26
CA ALA A 43 -6.75 14.73 -11.93
C ALA A 43 -6.60 15.89 -10.93
N GLN A 44 -7.50 15.96 -9.95
CA GLN A 44 -7.48 17.01 -8.93
C GLN A 44 -6.35 16.81 -7.92
N GLN A 45 -6.12 15.59 -7.42
CA GLN A 45 -5.12 15.38 -6.35
C GLN A 45 -3.69 15.48 -6.87
N SER A 46 -3.39 14.82 -7.99
CA SER A 46 -2.04 14.83 -8.57
C SER A 46 -1.80 16.06 -9.46
N GLN A 47 -2.81 16.90 -9.70
CA GLN A 47 -2.74 17.99 -10.67
C GLN A 47 -2.29 17.49 -12.05
N LEU A 48 -2.79 16.31 -12.45
CA LEU A 48 -2.48 15.66 -13.71
C LEU A 48 -3.75 15.54 -14.57
N PRO A 49 -4.02 16.52 -15.47
CA PRO A 49 -5.19 16.49 -16.35
C PRO A 49 -5.27 15.23 -17.21
N GLN A 50 -4.13 14.59 -17.53
CA GLN A 50 -4.04 13.33 -18.26
C GLN A 50 -4.91 12.22 -17.64
N ALA A 51 -5.17 12.24 -16.33
CA ALA A 51 -6.07 11.29 -15.67
C ALA A 51 -7.51 11.33 -16.25
N LEU A 52 -7.92 12.43 -16.88
CA LEU A 52 -9.24 12.59 -17.50
C LEU A 52 -9.30 12.02 -18.93
N GLU A 53 -8.15 11.64 -19.51
CA GLU A 53 -8.06 11.13 -20.88
C GLU A 53 -8.24 9.62 -20.96
N PHE A 54 -8.05 8.91 -19.84
CA PHE A 54 -8.13 7.46 -19.76
C PHE A 54 -9.55 6.94 -19.52
N ARG A 55 -9.77 5.69 -19.93
CA ARG A 55 -10.96 4.88 -19.61
C ARG A 55 -10.67 3.98 -18.43
N TYR A 56 -11.52 4.02 -17.43
CA TYR A 56 -11.38 3.21 -16.21
C TYR A 56 -12.55 2.23 -16.09
N LEU A 57 -12.26 1.01 -15.64
CA LEU A 57 -13.26 0.07 -15.13
C LEU A 57 -13.07 -0.05 -13.62
N ARG A 58 -13.89 0.68 -12.86
CA ARG A 58 -13.84 0.63 -11.40
C ARG A 58 -14.59 -0.58 -10.89
N VAL A 59 -13.90 -1.43 -10.13
CA VAL A 59 -14.53 -2.42 -9.27
C VAL A 59 -15.15 -1.68 -8.08
N MET A 60 -16.46 -1.43 -8.15
CA MET A 60 -17.20 -0.76 -7.09
C MET A 60 -17.40 -1.68 -5.88
N ARG A 61 -17.70 -2.96 -6.14
CA ARG A 61 -17.80 -3.99 -5.11
C ARG A 61 -17.29 -5.31 -5.66
N ILE A 62 -16.69 -6.09 -4.78
CA ILE A 62 -16.35 -7.49 -5.01
C ILE A 62 -16.68 -8.25 -3.73
N ALA A 63 -17.30 -9.42 -3.86
CA ALA A 63 -17.63 -10.28 -2.75
C ALA A 63 -17.38 -11.74 -3.12
N VAL A 64 -16.79 -12.48 -2.20
CA VAL A 64 -16.62 -13.93 -2.27
C VAL A 64 -17.39 -14.52 -1.09
N HIS A 65 -18.17 -15.57 -1.36
CA HIS A 65 -18.92 -16.26 -0.33
C HIS A 65 -18.00 -16.67 0.84
N PRO A 66 -18.39 -16.49 2.12
CA PRO A 66 -17.49 -16.73 3.26
C PRO A 66 -16.81 -18.10 3.27
N SER A 67 -17.52 -19.17 2.93
CA SER A 67 -16.95 -20.53 2.84
C SER A 67 -15.98 -20.74 1.67
N ALA A 68 -15.93 -19.80 0.73
CA ALA A 68 -15.07 -19.83 -0.45
C ALA A 68 -13.91 -18.82 -0.36
N GLN A 69 -13.80 -18.05 0.73
CA GLN A 69 -12.70 -17.13 0.94
C GLN A 69 -11.38 -17.87 1.17
N GLY A 70 -10.27 -17.26 0.75
CA GLY A 70 -8.94 -17.87 0.85
C GLY A 70 -8.65 -18.96 -0.18
N LEU A 71 -9.64 -19.41 -0.96
CA LEU A 71 -9.49 -20.44 -2.00
C LEU A 71 -9.13 -19.90 -3.40
N GLY A 72 -8.84 -18.60 -3.52
CA GLY A 72 -8.42 -17.97 -4.78
C GLY A 72 -9.55 -17.47 -5.70
N PHE A 73 -10.82 -17.75 -5.41
CA PHE A 73 -11.95 -17.30 -6.24
C PHE A 73 -12.02 -15.79 -6.47
N GLY A 74 -11.67 -14.99 -5.45
CA GLY A 74 -11.61 -13.53 -5.60
C GLY A 74 -10.55 -13.10 -6.61
N SER A 75 -9.38 -13.72 -6.58
CA SER A 75 -8.31 -13.44 -7.54
C SER A 75 -8.66 -13.94 -8.95
N ALA A 76 -9.30 -15.11 -9.06
CA ALA A 76 -9.81 -15.61 -10.34
C ALA A 76 -10.81 -14.63 -10.96
N LEU A 77 -11.76 -14.12 -10.18
CA LEU A 77 -12.72 -13.11 -10.65
C LEU A 77 -12.03 -11.81 -11.09
N ILE A 78 -10.99 -11.37 -10.38
CA ILE A 78 -10.21 -10.19 -10.79
C ILE A 78 -9.49 -10.43 -12.12
N ASN A 79 -8.95 -11.62 -12.36
CA ASN A 79 -8.31 -11.95 -13.64
C ASN A 79 -9.31 -11.91 -14.80
N GLU A 80 -10.53 -12.43 -14.61
CA GLU A 80 -11.61 -12.31 -15.60
C GLU A 80 -11.99 -10.84 -15.86
N ILE A 81 -12.07 -10.02 -14.80
CA ILE A 81 -12.36 -8.58 -14.94
C ILE A 81 -11.27 -7.87 -15.75
N LYS A 82 -10.00 -8.21 -15.55
CA LYS A 82 -8.88 -7.65 -16.35
C LYS A 82 -8.96 -8.07 -17.81
N GLY A 83 -9.25 -9.34 -18.08
CA GLY A 83 -9.46 -9.85 -19.44
C GLY A 83 -10.61 -9.12 -20.14
N TYR A 84 -11.74 -8.93 -19.45
CA TYR A 84 -12.86 -8.14 -19.94
C TYR A 84 -12.46 -6.68 -20.22
N ALA A 85 -11.75 -6.04 -19.29
CA ALA A 85 -11.29 -4.65 -19.44
C ALA A 85 -10.39 -4.49 -20.68
N GLN A 86 -9.46 -5.42 -20.89
CA GLN A 86 -8.58 -5.43 -22.05
C GLN A 86 -9.37 -5.58 -23.36
N GLN A 87 -10.34 -6.49 -23.42
CA GLN A 87 -11.20 -6.69 -24.59
C GLN A 87 -12.08 -5.46 -24.89
N ALA A 88 -12.53 -4.76 -23.85
CA ALA A 88 -13.34 -3.54 -23.97
C ALA A 88 -12.53 -2.26 -24.27
N GLY A 89 -11.20 -2.36 -24.38
CA GLY A 89 -10.31 -1.21 -24.61
C GLY A 89 -10.31 -0.23 -23.43
N ILE A 90 -10.39 -0.74 -22.21
CA ILE A 90 -10.22 0.02 -20.97
C ILE A 90 -8.73 0.17 -20.67
N ASP A 91 -8.31 1.34 -20.20
CA ASP A 91 -6.90 1.61 -19.88
C ASP A 91 -6.51 1.06 -18.50
N PHE A 92 -7.40 1.24 -17.52
CA PHE A 92 -7.15 0.86 -16.12
C PHE A 92 -8.32 0.10 -15.50
N VAL A 93 -8.01 -0.99 -14.80
CA VAL A 93 -8.90 -1.50 -13.76
C VAL A 93 -8.58 -0.75 -12.47
N ALA A 94 -9.61 -0.19 -11.83
CA ALA A 94 -9.44 0.65 -10.65
C ALA A 94 -10.30 0.16 -9.49
N THR A 95 -9.95 0.57 -8.28
CA THR A 95 -10.79 0.38 -7.10
C THR A 95 -10.66 1.57 -6.16
N SER A 96 -11.71 1.83 -5.36
CA SER A 96 -11.70 2.82 -4.28
C SER A 96 -12.45 2.23 -3.10
N PHE A 97 -11.77 2.03 -1.97
CA PHE A 97 -12.31 1.30 -0.83
C PHE A 97 -11.79 1.85 0.51
N ALA A 98 -12.49 1.53 1.61
CA ALA A 98 -12.04 1.84 2.97
C ALA A 98 -10.72 1.12 3.29
N ALA A 99 -9.65 1.88 3.52
CA ALA A 99 -8.29 1.37 3.61
C ALA A 99 -8.12 0.48 4.84
N SER A 100 -7.90 -0.82 4.62
CA SER A 100 -7.49 -1.76 5.66
C SER A 100 -6.39 -2.66 5.13
N SER A 101 -5.50 -3.11 6.02
CA SER A 101 -4.33 -3.93 5.65
C SER A 101 -4.71 -5.20 4.87
N ASN A 102 -5.79 -5.87 5.26
CA ASN A 102 -6.28 -7.09 4.61
C ASN A 102 -6.79 -6.84 3.19
N VAL A 103 -7.57 -5.78 2.99
CA VAL A 103 -8.13 -5.46 1.66
C VAL A 103 -7.02 -4.93 0.74
N VAL A 104 -6.10 -4.10 1.24
CA VAL A 104 -4.90 -3.68 0.50
C VAL A 104 -4.07 -4.88 0.05
N ASN A 105 -3.90 -5.88 0.92
CA ASN A 105 -3.17 -7.10 0.59
C ASN A 105 -3.85 -7.90 -0.54
N PHE A 106 -5.19 -8.00 -0.54
CA PHE A 106 -5.93 -8.63 -1.62
C PHE A 106 -5.67 -7.94 -2.96
N TRP A 107 -5.82 -6.62 -3.03
CA TRP A 107 -5.62 -5.85 -4.27
C TRP A 107 -4.17 -5.90 -4.74
N GLN A 108 -3.21 -5.74 -3.83
CA GLN A 108 -1.78 -5.79 -4.19
C GLN A 108 -1.36 -7.16 -4.71
N LYS A 109 -1.83 -8.27 -4.11
CA LYS A 109 -1.60 -9.62 -4.65
C LYS A 109 -2.17 -9.81 -6.05
N ASN A 110 -3.23 -9.05 -6.37
CA ASN A 110 -3.83 -9.02 -7.70
C ASN A 110 -3.21 -7.93 -8.60
N GLY A 111 -2.00 -7.44 -8.32
CA GLY A 111 -1.27 -6.52 -9.20
C GLY A 111 -1.77 -5.08 -9.21
N PHE A 112 -2.53 -4.67 -8.20
CA PHE A 112 -2.94 -3.27 -8.05
C PHE A 112 -1.89 -2.47 -7.26
N THR A 113 -1.65 -1.23 -7.68
CA THR A 113 -0.71 -0.28 -7.07
C THR A 113 -1.48 0.83 -6.36
N PRO A 114 -1.16 1.17 -5.09
CA PRO A 114 -1.71 2.35 -4.43
C PRO A 114 -1.29 3.63 -5.12
N VAL A 115 -2.25 4.53 -5.36
CA VAL A 115 -1.99 5.82 -6.04
C VAL A 115 -2.57 7.02 -5.30
N LYS A 116 -3.47 6.79 -4.34
CA LYS A 116 -4.12 7.89 -3.60
C LYS A 116 -4.76 7.38 -2.32
N LEU A 117 -4.55 8.12 -1.22
CA LEU A 117 -5.28 7.95 0.04
C LEU A 117 -6.06 9.24 0.33
N GLY A 118 -7.38 9.14 0.50
CA GLY A 118 -8.23 10.29 0.75
C GLY A 118 -8.07 10.84 2.16
N PHE A 119 -8.00 12.15 2.30
CA PHE A 119 -7.87 12.86 3.59
C PHE A 119 -9.14 12.80 4.43
N ASN A 120 -10.30 12.80 3.79
CA ASN A 120 -11.56 12.68 4.50
C ASN A 120 -11.81 11.23 4.93
N ARG A 121 -12.17 11.07 6.21
CA ARG A 121 -12.70 9.82 6.73
C ARG A 121 -14.13 9.64 6.25
N ASP A 122 -14.45 8.44 5.80
CA ASP A 122 -15.82 8.10 5.48
C ASP A 122 -16.66 8.10 6.76
N ALA A 123 -17.80 8.80 6.75
CA ALA A 123 -18.63 9.02 7.94
C ALA A 123 -19.21 7.72 8.54
N SER A 124 -19.29 6.65 7.74
CA SER A 124 -19.87 5.36 8.17
C SER A 124 -18.82 4.38 8.69
N SER A 125 -17.61 4.40 8.11
CA SER A 125 -16.53 3.47 8.48
C SER A 125 -15.44 4.09 9.36
N GLY A 126 -15.31 5.42 9.38
CA GLY A 126 -14.21 6.11 10.05
C GLY A 126 -12.84 5.94 9.37
N GLU A 127 -12.81 5.22 8.25
CA GLU A 127 -11.61 4.87 7.50
C GLU A 127 -11.37 5.83 6.33
N HIS A 128 -10.11 5.90 5.90
CA HIS A 128 -9.70 6.68 4.74
C HIS A 128 -9.92 5.88 3.45
N SER A 129 -10.33 6.53 2.36
CA SER A 129 -10.51 5.84 1.06
C SER A 129 -9.18 5.67 0.34
N LEU A 130 -8.75 4.44 0.07
CA LEU A 130 -7.59 4.17 -0.78
C LEU A 130 -8.05 3.88 -2.21
N VAL A 131 -7.39 4.52 -3.18
CA VAL A 131 -7.49 4.23 -4.61
C VAL A 131 -6.27 3.42 -5.03
N MET A 132 -6.53 2.31 -5.75
CA MET A 132 -5.49 1.50 -6.36
C MET A 132 -5.80 1.26 -7.85
N LEU A 133 -4.76 1.21 -8.67
CA LEU A 133 -4.86 0.99 -10.11
C LEU A 133 -4.11 -0.27 -10.53
N ASN A 134 -4.65 -0.97 -11.51
CA ASN A 134 -3.95 -1.95 -12.31
C ASN A 134 -4.08 -1.52 -13.78
N ASP A 135 -2.96 -1.57 -14.51
CA ASP A 135 -2.97 -1.38 -15.95
C ASP A 135 -3.70 -2.56 -16.61
N ALA A 136 -4.77 -2.27 -17.35
CA ALA A 136 -5.49 -3.30 -18.09
C ALA A 136 -4.78 -3.67 -19.40
N SER A 137 -3.87 -2.81 -19.87
CA SER A 137 -3.12 -2.97 -21.12
C SER A 137 -1.61 -2.82 -20.92
N LEU A 138 -0.84 -3.41 -21.83
CA LEU A 138 0.63 -3.35 -21.83
C LEU A 138 1.20 -2.07 -22.47
N GLN A 139 0.42 -0.99 -22.50
CA GLN A 139 0.85 0.25 -23.14
C GLN A 139 1.74 1.09 -22.20
N ALA A 140 2.81 1.66 -22.76
CA ALA A 140 3.83 2.38 -21.99
C ALA A 140 3.30 3.66 -21.30
N ALA A 141 2.29 4.32 -21.89
CA ALA A 141 1.72 5.55 -21.33
C ALA A 141 0.99 5.28 -19.99
N GLN A 142 0.24 4.18 -19.92
CA GLN A 142 -0.51 3.75 -18.75
C GLN A 142 0.44 3.38 -17.61
N GLN A 143 1.48 2.62 -17.92
CA GLN A 143 2.54 2.27 -16.97
C GLN A 143 3.23 3.52 -16.41
N LYS A 144 3.61 4.47 -17.29
CA LYS A 144 4.24 5.72 -16.89
C LYS A 144 3.32 6.54 -15.99
N PHE A 145 2.03 6.63 -16.31
CA PHE A 145 1.05 7.34 -15.49
C PHE A 145 0.94 6.72 -14.08
N VAL A 146 0.75 5.40 -13.96
CA VAL A 146 0.67 4.72 -12.65
C VAL A 146 1.96 4.89 -11.85
N GLN A 147 3.12 4.79 -12.50
CA GLN A 147 4.41 5.04 -11.85
C GLN A 147 4.51 6.46 -11.30
N GLN A 148 4.08 7.46 -12.07
CA GLN A 148 4.10 8.85 -11.64
C GLN A 148 3.18 9.09 -10.44
N VAL A 149 1.90 8.74 -10.54
CA VAL A 149 0.94 9.00 -9.44
C VAL A 149 1.26 8.19 -8.17
N SER A 150 1.81 6.98 -8.33
CA SER A 150 2.29 6.18 -7.20
C SER A 150 3.51 6.82 -6.55
N ALA A 151 4.49 7.28 -7.34
CA ALA A 151 5.66 7.96 -6.81
C ALA A 151 5.28 9.22 -6.03
N GLU A 152 4.44 10.09 -6.59
CA GLU A 152 3.94 11.31 -5.92
C GLU A 152 3.23 10.97 -4.61
N PHE A 153 2.39 9.92 -4.60
CA PHE A 153 1.73 9.44 -3.39
C PHE A 153 2.73 9.04 -2.30
N TYR A 154 3.76 8.25 -2.61
CA TYR A 154 4.72 7.77 -1.63
C TYR A 154 5.74 8.83 -1.19
N GLU A 155 6.09 9.77 -2.07
CA GLU A 155 6.94 10.92 -1.73
C GLU A 155 6.27 11.80 -0.66
N ALA A 156 4.96 12.01 -0.77
CA ALA A 156 4.19 12.79 0.18
C ALA A 156 3.73 12.02 1.43
N LEU A 157 3.61 10.68 1.34
CA LEU A 157 3.06 9.83 2.41
C LEU A 157 3.73 10.06 3.76
N SER A 158 5.05 10.21 3.81
CA SER A 158 5.78 10.43 5.06
C SER A 158 5.38 11.73 5.77
N CYS A 159 5.08 12.78 5.00
CA CYS A 159 4.62 14.06 5.54
C CYS A 159 3.20 13.90 6.10
N TRP A 160 2.32 13.21 5.38
CA TRP A 160 0.94 13.02 5.83
C TRP A 160 0.85 12.09 7.05
N LEU A 161 1.68 11.05 7.14
CA LEU A 161 1.73 10.18 8.32
C LEU A 161 2.03 10.95 9.61
N ALA A 162 2.81 12.02 9.52
CA ALA A 162 3.16 12.87 10.66
C ALA A 162 2.03 13.81 11.10
N ASP A 163 0.95 13.93 10.31
CA ASP A 163 -0.11 14.92 10.50
C ASP A 163 -1.49 14.29 10.22
N GLU A 164 -2.04 14.51 9.02
CA GLU A 164 -3.36 14.06 8.54
C GLU A 164 -3.65 12.56 8.79
N PHE A 165 -2.62 11.74 8.68
CA PHE A 165 -2.68 10.28 8.79
C PHE A 165 -2.02 9.74 10.07
N SER A 166 -1.81 10.60 11.07
CA SER A 166 -1.24 10.23 12.38
C SER A 166 -2.09 9.22 13.16
N GLN A 167 -3.33 8.95 12.74
CA GLN A 167 -4.22 7.99 13.40
C GLN A 167 -4.54 6.76 12.54
N LEU A 168 -3.83 6.55 11.42
CA LEU A 168 -3.98 5.32 10.64
C LEU A 168 -3.56 4.09 11.44
N ASP A 169 -4.20 2.95 11.17
CA ASP A 169 -3.76 1.66 11.73
C ASP A 169 -2.31 1.38 11.32
N TYR A 170 -1.46 1.01 12.29
CA TYR A 170 -0.05 0.75 12.02
C TYR A 170 0.15 -0.43 11.07
N SER A 171 -0.75 -1.42 11.05
CA SER A 171 -0.63 -2.54 10.12
C SER A 171 -0.93 -2.10 8.68
N LEU A 172 -1.87 -1.17 8.49
CA LEU A 172 -2.08 -0.51 7.20
C LEU A 172 -0.86 0.32 6.79
N VAL A 173 -0.30 1.15 7.69
CA VAL A 173 0.90 1.95 7.38
C VAL A 173 2.07 1.06 6.99
N MET A 174 2.33 0.00 7.76
CA MET A 174 3.36 -1.00 7.43
C MET A 174 3.11 -1.63 6.06
N LYS A 175 1.85 -1.96 5.72
CA LYS A 175 1.50 -2.54 4.43
C LYS A 175 1.70 -1.56 3.28
N LEU A 176 1.37 -0.28 3.44
CA LEU A 176 1.62 0.75 2.42
C LEU A 176 3.13 0.93 2.20
N LEU A 177 3.91 1.12 3.27
CA LEU A 177 5.37 1.25 3.19
C LEU A 177 6.04 0.02 2.56
N ALA A 178 5.48 -1.17 2.76
CA ALA A 178 5.94 -2.41 2.15
C ALA A 178 5.75 -2.47 0.62
N ILE A 179 4.77 -1.74 0.08
CA ILE A 179 4.43 -1.73 -1.35
C ILE A 179 5.15 -0.58 -2.09
N ALA A 180 5.72 0.38 -1.36
CA ALA A 180 6.35 1.56 -1.93
C ALA A 180 7.33 1.21 -3.09
N PRO A 181 7.18 1.86 -4.27
CA PRO A 181 8.07 1.61 -5.38
C PRO A 181 9.48 2.07 -5.03
N LYS A 182 10.49 1.33 -5.49
CA LYS A 182 11.89 1.64 -5.17
C LYS A 182 12.30 3.06 -5.58
N SER A 183 11.71 3.60 -6.65
CA SER A 183 11.96 4.94 -7.16
C SER A 183 11.50 6.06 -6.23
N SER A 184 10.49 5.82 -5.39
CA SER A 184 9.96 6.83 -4.46
C SER A 184 10.55 6.73 -3.05
N LEU A 185 11.42 5.73 -2.80
CA LEU A 185 12.02 5.55 -1.50
C LEU A 185 13.10 6.61 -1.26
N PRO A 186 13.19 7.18 -0.04
CA PRO A 186 14.21 8.17 0.25
C PRO A 186 15.61 7.54 0.20
N PRO A 187 16.61 8.17 -0.45
CA PRO A 187 17.97 7.66 -0.46
C PRO A 187 18.55 7.68 0.96
N ILE A 188 19.32 6.64 1.30
CA ILE A 188 20.08 6.58 2.55
C ILE A 188 21.51 7.04 2.27
N THR A 189 21.86 8.21 2.78
CA THR A 189 23.21 8.78 2.61
C THR A 189 24.23 8.15 3.56
N ALA A 190 25.53 8.35 3.31
CA ALA A 190 26.58 7.98 4.27
C ALA A 190 26.36 8.64 5.64
N ARG A 191 25.94 9.92 5.65
CA ARG A 191 25.64 10.65 6.88
C ARG A 191 24.46 10.07 7.65
N ASP A 192 23.45 9.54 6.95
CA ASP A 192 22.35 8.82 7.60
C ASP A 192 22.87 7.57 8.31
N ARG A 193 23.76 6.79 7.66
CA ARG A 193 24.37 5.60 8.28
C ARG A 193 25.17 5.95 9.53
N GLU A 194 25.98 7.01 9.51
CA GLU A 194 26.72 7.48 10.68
C GLU A 194 25.80 7.86 11.84
N LYS A 195 24.71 8.60 11.57
CA LYS A 195 23.73 8.99 12.59
C LYS A 195 23.00 7.78 13.18
N LEU A 196 22.68 6.79 12.35
CA LEU A 196 22.07 5.53 12.78
C LEU A 196 23.03 4.71 13.64
N LEU A 197 24.31 4.61 13.28
CA LEU A 197 25.35 3.96 14.10
C LEU A 197 25.52 4.65 15.43
N ALA A 198 25.62 5.98 15.43
CA ALA A 198 25.77 6.75 16.65
C ALA A 198 24.55 6.58 17.59
N PHE A 199 23.33 6.58 17.05
CA PHE A 199 22.14 6.29 17.85
C PHE A 199 22.11 4.84 18.34
N LYS A 200 22.44 3.86 17.49
CA LYS A 200 22.54 2.43 17.83
C LYS A 200 23.50 2.18 18.99
N ASN A 201 24.64 2.87 19.00
CA ASN A 201 25.68 2.76 20.03
C ASN A 201 25.47 3.72 21.22
N ASN A 202 24.28 4.32 21.34
CA ASN A 202 23.92 5.25 22.41
C ASN A 202 24.80 6.52 22.49
N ALA A 203 25.51 6.86 21.40
CA ALA A 203 26.33 8.07 21.26
C ALA A 203 25.54 9.28 20.74
N ASN A 204 24.28 9.09 20.31
CA ASN A 204 23.44 10.15 19.79
C ASN A 204 22.00 10.06 20.33
N LEU A 205 21.34 11.21 20.49
CA LEU A 205 19.95 11.28 20.94
C LEU A 205 18.99 10.89 19.81
N TYR A 206 17.87 10.26 20.16
CA TYR A 206 16.78 9.93 19.22
C TYR A 206 16.38 11.12 18.35
N ARG A 207 16.19 12.31 18.93
CA ARG A 207 15.74 13.51 18.20
C ARG A 207 16.68 13.93 17.07
N LEU A 208 17.97 13.68 17.23
CA LEU A 208 19.01 14.01 16.25
C LEU A 208 19.14 12.92 15.17
N ALA A 209 18.80 11.68 15.50
CA ALA A 209 18.80 10.53 14.59
C ALA A 209 17.46 10.32 13.85
N ARG A 210 16.36 10.91 14.34
CA ARG A 210 14.99 10.68 13.81
C ARG A 210 14.88 10.84 12.29
N PRO A 211 15.41 11.89 11.63
CA PRO A 211 15.29 11.99 10.18
C PRO A 211 15.94 10.80 9.44
N SER A 212 17.11 10.36 9.91
CA SER A 212 17.82 9.20 9.35
C SER A 212 17.11 7.89 9.67
N LEU A 213 16.52 7.76 10.87
CA LEU A 213 15.66 6.63 11.25
C LEU A 213 14.41 6.55 10.38
N ALA A 214 13.75 7.67 10.09
CA ALA A 214 12.56 7.72 9.25
C ALA A 214 12.87 7.26 7.82
N ARG A 215 13.96 7.74 7.21
CA ARG A 215 14.39 7.28 5.87
C ARG A 215 14.77 5.80 5.87
N TRP A 216 15.59 5.38 6.84
CA TRP A 216 15.99 3.98 6.97
C TRP A 216 14.79 3.06 7.15
N LEU A 217 13.84 3.43 8.01
CA LEU A 217 12.66 2.61 8.31
C LEU A 217 11.80 2.37 7.06
N GLN A 218 11.57 3.41 6.25
CA GLN A 218 10.83 3.28 4.99
C GLN A 218 11.51 2.29 4.04
N VAL A 219 12.82 2.47 3.81
CA VAL A 219 13.60 1.58 2.94
C VAL A 219 13.67 0.17 3.51
N TYR A 220 13.80 0.03 4.83
CA TYR A 220 13.93 -1.26 5.50
C TYR A 220 12.64 -2.08 5.41
N ILE A 221 11.48 -1.46 5.63
CA ILE A 221 10.17 -2.11 5.49
C ILE A 221 9.93 -2.55 4.03
N ALA A 222 10.22 -1.69 3.06
CA ALA A 222 10.11 -2.04 1.64
C ALA A 222 11.03 -3.22 1.27
N LYS A 223 12.29 -3.22 1.74
CA LYS A 223 13.25 -4.31 1.49
C LYS A 223 12.80 -5.67 2.05
N ILE A 224 12.30 -5.72 3.29
CA ILE A 224 11.78 -6.95 3.91
C ILE A 224 10.61 -7.53 3.09
N SER A 225 9.88 -6.67 2.38
CA SER A 225 8.67 -7.03 1.66
C SER A 225 8.95 -7.56 0.25
N VAL A 226 9.95 -7.00 -0.45
CA VAL A 226 10.36 -7.43 -1.80
C VAL A 226 10.92 -8.86 -1.84
N ALA A 227 11.52 -9.36 -0.75
CA ALA A 227 12.00 -10.74 -0.64
C ALA A 227 10.91 -11.82 -0.83
N GLN A 228 9.63 -11.43 -0.94
CA GLN A 228 8.49 -12.34 -1.10
C GLN A 228 7.98 -12.46 -2.56
N ILE A 229 8.17 -11.45 -3.41
CA ILE A 229 7.63 -11.44 -4.79
C ILE A 229 8.35 -12.46 -5.69
N ASN A 230 9.63 -12.72 -5.44
CA ASN A 230 10.40 -13.69 -6.22
C ASN A 230 10.08 -15.15 -5.91
N ILE A 231 9.32 -15.44 -4.86
CA ILE A 231 8.92 -16.81 -4.49
C ILE A 231 7.53 -17.13 -5.08
N ASP A 232 6.62 -16.15 -5.12
CA ASP A 232 5.24 -16.34 -5.61
C ASP A 232 5.11 -16.41 -7.15
N HIS A 233 6.15 -16.06 -7.91
CA HIS A 233 6.16 -16.11 -9.39
C HIS A 233 6.91 -17.32 -9.99
N GLY A 234 7.48 -18.19 -9.15
CA GLY A 234 8.01 -19.47 -9.60
C GLY A 234 6.88 -20.45 -9.85
N ASN A 235 6.74 -20.92 -11.09
CA ASN A 235 5.79 -21.96 -11.46
C ASN A 235 6.03 -23.19 -10.56
N VAL A 236 5.09 -23.49 -9.65
CA VAL A 236 5.18 -24.67 -8.79
C VAL A 236 4.78 -25.87 -9.64
N ASP A 237 5.78 -26.55 -10.21
CA ASP A 237 5.63 -27.93 -10.62
C ASP A 237 5.28 -28.75 -9.37
N GLN A 238 4.00 -29.03 -9.20
CA GLN A 238 3.46 -29.90 -8.16
C GLN A 238 3.90 -31.34 -8.46
N ASN A 239 5.13 -31.71 -8.12
CA ASN A 239 5.53 -33.10 -7.86
C ASN A 239 6.95 -33.15 -7.29
N SER A 240 7.12 -32.69 -6.05
CA SER A 240 8.10 -33.15 -5.04
C SER A 240 8.41 -32.05 -4.02
N VAL A 241 7.49 -31.76 -3.08
CA VAL A 241 7.78 -30.84 -1.97
C VAL A 241 7.55 -31.56 -0.65
N GLY A 242 8.65 -32.00 -0.03
CA GLY A 242 8.65 -32.68 1.26
C GLY A 242 8.27 -31.76 2.42
N GLN A 243 7.78 -32.35 3.52
CA GLN A 243 7.35 -31.69 4.76
C GLN A 243 8.39 -30.70 5.36
N ASN A 244 9.67 -30.84 5.00
CA ASN A 244 10.74 -29.93 5.41
C ASN A 244 10.65 -28.52 4.78
N ASN A 245 10.13 -28.37 3.56
CA ASN A 245 9.99 -27.05 2.93
C ASN A 245 8.85 -26.25 3.56
N LEU A 246 7.71 -26.90 3.85
CA LEU A 246 6.56 -26.28 4.54
C LEU A 246 6.92 -25.76 5.95
N ALA A 247 7.72 -26.52 6.70
CA ALA A 247 8.15 -26.10 8.03
C ALA A 247 9.11 -24.89 7.97
N GLN A 248 10.02 -24.86 7.00
CA GLN A 248 10.94 -23.74 6.78
C GLN A 248 10.21 -22.48 6.30
N GLU A 249 9.24 -22.62 5.40
CA GLU A 249 8.39 -21.52 4.94
C GLU A 249 7.54 -20.93 6.06
N ASN A 250 6.91 -21.79 6.87
CA ASN A 250 6.13 -21.36 8.03
C ASN A 250 7.00 -20.59 9.04
N LEU A 251 8.20 -21.10 9.34
CA LEU A 251 9.15 -20.44 10.25
C LEU A 251 9.63 -19.09 9.70
N ALA A 252 9.90 -19.00 8.39
CA ALA A 252 10.30 -17.76 7.74
C ALA A 252 9.18 -16.71 7.79
N GLN A 253 7.93 -17.13 7.56
CA GLN A 253 6.75 -16.28 7.60
C GLN A 253 6.45 -15.80 9.03
N GLU A 254 6.60 -16.67 10.03
CA GLU A 254 6.45 -16.32 11.45
C GLU A 254 7.53 -15.32 11.88
N ASN A 255 8.79 -15.55 11.52
CA ASN A 255 9.90 -14.63 11.81
C ASN A 255 9.68 -13.25 11.17
N LYS A 256 9.14 -13.22 9.95
CA LYS A 256 8.78 -11.98 9.26
C LYS A 256 7.64 -11.24 9.97
N ALA A 257 6.59 -11.96 10.38
CA ALA A 257 5.47 -11.37 11.11
C ALA A 257 5.95 -10.76 12.45
N LYS A 258 6.81 -11.46 13.18
CA LYS A 258 7.46 -10.96 14.41
C LYS A 258 8.28 -9.70 14.14
N LEU A 259 9.08 -9.69 13.07
CA LEU A 259 9.88 -8.51 12.70
C LEU A 259 9.00 -7.31 12.33
N LEU A 260 7.95 -7.51 11.53
CA LEU A 260 7.02 -6.43 11.16
C LEU A 260 6.28 -5.89 12.40
N ALA A 261 5.89 -6.74 13.33
CA ALA A 261 5.30 -6.33 14.60
C ALA A 261 6.28 -5.49 15.44
N ALA A 262 7.55 -5.91 15.50
CA ALA A 262 8.60 -5.19 16.22
C ALA A 262 8.89 -3.79 15.65
N LEU A 263 8.61 -3.54 14.37
CA LEU A 263 8.80 -2.24 13.72
C LEU A 263 7.64 -1.25 13.96
N LYS A 264 6.46 -1.68 14.43
CA LYS A 264 5.30 -0.80 14.66
C LYS A 264 5.60 0.37 15.64
N PRO A 265 6.31 0.17 16.76
CA PRO A 265 6.71 1.26 17.65
C PRO A 265 7.60 2.31 16.95
N LEU A 266 8.48 1.87 16.06
CA LEU A 266 9.33 2.75 15.25
C LEU A 266 8.49 3.58 14.27
N VAL A 267 7.48 2.99 13.62
CA VAL A 267 6.55 3.73 12.74
C VAL A 267 5.78 4.78 13.52
N ALA A 268 5.16 4.38 14.65
CA ALA A 268 4.40 5.27 15.52
C ALA A 268 5.23 6.49 15.94
N LYS A 269 6.50 6.26 16.29
CA LYS A 269 7.38 7.31 16.81
C LYS A 269 8.06 8.14 15.72
N CYS A 270 8.60 7.50 14.68
CA CYS A 270 9.43 8.16 13.67
C CYS A 270 8.65 8.79 12.53
N LEU A 271 7.57 8.15 12.09
CA LEU A 271 6.77 8.59 10.93
C LEU A 271 5.48 9.26 11.37
N MET A 272 4.85 8.78 12.45
CA MET A 272 3.55 9.32 12.93
C MET A 272 3.65 10.25 14.14
N LEU A 273 4.88 10.48 14.63
CA LEU A 273 5.22 11.47 15.67
C LEU A 273 4.47 11.34 17.00
N HIS A 274 4.00 10.15 17.35
CA HIS A 274 3.33 9.90 18.64
C HIS A 274 4.26 10.20 19.82
N GLN A 275 3.70 10.60 20.96
CA GLN A 275 4.51 10.91 22.15
C GLN A 275 5.12 9.65 22.74
N ASP A 276 6.25 9.80 23.44
CA ASP A 276 6.95 8.65 24.02
C ASP A 276 6.03 7.87 24.99
N ALA A 277 5.21 8.59 25.77
CA ALA A 277 4.25 8.00 26.71
C ALA A 277 3.20 7.13 25.99
N ASP A 278 2.59 7.65 24.92
CA ASP A 278 1.56 6.93 24.15
C ASP A 278 2.14 5.67 23.50
N VAL A 279 3.34 5.77 22.91
CA VAL A 279 4.03 4.63 22.30
C VAL A 279 4.40 3.60 23.37
N CYS A 280 4.89 4.03 24.53
CA CYS A 280 5.22 3.11 25.63
C CYS A 280 3.99 2.38 26.14
N GLN A 281 2.89 3.10 26.41
CA GLN A 281 1.64 2.52 26.87
C GLN A 281 1.08 1.53 25.85
N ARG A 282 1.05 1.91 24.57
CA ARG A 282 0.42 1.12 23.51
C ARG A 282 1.17 -0.17 23.18
N PHE A 283 2.50 -0.14 23.28
CA PHE A 283 3.35 -1.27 22.90
C PHE A 283 4.02 -1.96 24.10
N GLY A 284 3.64 -1.62 25.33
CA GLY A 284 4.07 -2.31 26.55
C GLY A 284 5.52 -2.04 26.96
N PHE A 285 6.06 -0.85 26.68
CA PHE A 285 7.39 -0.46 27.16
C PHE A 285 7.32 0.20 28.53
N THR A 286 8.25 -0.14 29.42
CA THR A 286 8.34 0.41 30.78
C THR A 286 8.73 1.90 30.83
N GLY A 287 9.17 2.46 29.70
CA GLY A 287 9.46 3.87 29.53
C GLY A 287 10.36 4.14 28.33
N LYS A 288 10.69 5.42 28.14
CA LYS A 288 11.47 5.92 26.99
C LYS A 288 12.80 5.20 26.79
N LYS A 289 13.49 4.84 27.88
CA LYS A 289 14.77 4.12 27.81
C LYS A 289 14.61 2.74 27.17
N ALA A 290 13.63 1.95 27.63
CA ALA A 290 13.32 0.64 27.08
C ALA A 290 12.87 0.73 25.61
N LEU A 291 12.02 1.73 25.29
CA LEU A 291 11.58 1.99 23.91
C LEU A 291 12.75 2.26 22.96
N TYR A 292 13.70 3.11 23.37
CA TYR A 292 14.83 3.45 22.50
C TYR A 292 15.87 2.33 22.42
N GLN A 293 16.05 1.54 23.48
CA GLN A 293 16.85 0.31 23.42
C GLN A 293 16.27 -0.69 22.40
N HIS A 294 14.94 -0.85 22.37
CA HIS A 294 14.24 -1.64 21.34
C HIS A 294 14.53 -1.11 19.93
N PHE A 295 14.47 0.22 19.73
CA PHE A 295 14.80 0.81 18.43
C PHE A 295 16.25 0.52 18.00
N GLN A 296 17.20 0.65 18.92
CA GLN A 296 18.62 0.41 18.68
C GLN A 296 18.88 -1.05 18.24
N GLN A 297 18.19 -2.02 18.85
CA GLN A 297 18.31 -3.44 18.52
C GLN A 297 17.79 -3.77 17.10
N LEU A 298 16.80 -3.02 16.61
CA LEU A 298 16.20 -3.25 15.29
C LEU A 298 17.01 -2.66 14.13
N ILE A 299 17.92 -1.74 14.40
CA ILE A 299 18.74 -1.10 13.36
C ILE A 299 19.72 -2.11 12.76
N LYS A 300 19.43 -2.54 11.53
CA LYS A 300 20.32 -3.35 10.69
C LYS A 300 20.92 -2.46 9.61
N LEU A 301 22.24 -2.35 9.63
CA LEU A 301 23.06 -1.61 8.67
C LEU A 301 23.91 -2.64 7.92
N SER A 302 23.26 -3.34 7.01
CA SER A 302 23.87 -4.23 6.02
C SER A 302 23.54 -3.69 4.64
#